data_AF-A0A2W4TNZ2-F1
#
_entry.id   AF-A0A2W4TNZ2-F1
#
_cell.length_a   1.000
_cell.length_b   1.000
_cell.length_c   1.000
_cell.angle_alpha   90.00
_cell.angle_beta   90.00
_cell.angle_gamma   90.00
#
_symmetry.space_group_name_H-M   'P 1'
#
loop_
_entity.id
_entity.type
_entity.pdbx_description
1 polymer ?
#
loop_
_entity_poly.entity_id
_entity_poly.type
_entity_poly.pdbx_seq_one_letter_code
_entity_poly.pdbx_strand_id
1 'polypeptide(L)' 'MSIEQALIAEVRSLTPQQQQEVLNFAAFLRSQHSPIATHPPVPGLHKDIPYWMAEDFDAPLPDSFWLGENETTA' A
#
# COMPACT_ATOMS: atom_id res chain seq x y z
N MET A 1 8.03 6.14 -37.06
CA MET A 1 8.79 5.76 -35.85
C MET A 1 7.87 5.00 -34.92
N SER A 2 8.34 3.92 -34.30
CA SER A 2 7.58 3.26 -33.21
C SER A 2 7.84 3.98 -31.88
N ILE A 3 6.90 3.82 -30.93
CA ILE A 3 7.03 4.35 -29.57
C ILE A 3 8.27 3.78 -28.87
N GLU A 4 8.58 2.51 -29.10
CA GLU A 4 9.78 1.86 -28.55
C GLU A 4 11.07 2.53 -29.06
N GLN A 5 11.14 2.82 -30.35
CA GLN A 5 12.30 3.48 -30.96
C GLN A 5 12.50 4.90 -30.43
N ALA A 6 11.40 5.66 -30.29
CA ALA A 6 11.44 7.01 -29.74
C ALA A 6 11.88 7.01 -28.27
N LEU A 7 11.34 6.10 -27.46
CA LEU A 7 11.70 5.96 -26.04
C LEU A 7 13.18 5.61 -25.86
N ILE A 8 13.71 4.66 -26.64
CA ILE A 8 15.13 4.27 -26.56
C ILE A 8 16.04 5.45 -26.96
N ALA A 9 15.65 6.25 -27.95
CA ALA A 9 16.43 7.42 -28.35
C ALA A 9 16.51 8.45 -27.21
N GLU A 10 15.39 8.77 -26.57
CA GLU A 10 15.33 9.72 -25.45
C GLU A 10 16.09 9.22 -24.22
N VAL A 11 15.92 7.95 -23.84
CA VAL A 11 16.60 7.36 -22.67
C VAL A 11 18.12 7.37 -22.84
N ARG A 12 18.63 7.22 -24.07
CA ARG A 12 20.07 7.27 -24.36
C ARG A 12 20.67 8.66 -24.18
N SER A 13 19.90 9.73 -24.35
CA SER A 13 20.36 11.10 -24.09
C SER A 13 20.36 11.50 -22.61
N LEU A 14 19.74 10.69 -21.74
CA LEU A 14 19.66 10.98 -20.30
C LEU A 14 20.93 10.56 -19.55
N THR A 15 21.14 11.17 -18.38
CA THR A 15 22.18 10.75 -17.43
C THR A 15 21.87 9.38 -16.81
N PRO A 16 22.86 8.66 -16.27
CA PRO A 16 22.61 7.36 -15.63
C PRO A 16 21.56 7.40 -14.51
N GLN A 17 21.52 8.50 -13.75
CA GLN A 17 20.55 8.67 -12.67
C GLN A 17 19.12 8.80 -13.21
N GLN A 18 18.93 9.57 -14.28
CA GLN A 18 17.62 9.73 -14.94
C GLN A 18 17.18 8.44 -15.65
N GLN A 19 18.12 7.68 -16.23
CA GLN A 19 17.82 6.35 -16.80
C GLN A 19 17.27 5.41 -15.71
N GLN A 20 17.86 5.44 -14.51
CA GLN A 20 17.37 4.67 -13.38
C GLN A 20 15.95 5.10 -12.96
N GLU A 21 15.64 6.39 -13.01
CA GLU A 21 14.30 6.91 -12.73
C GLU A 21 13.25 6.38 -13.71
N VAL A 22 13.58 6.33 -15.01
CA VAL A 22 12.71 5.73 -16.04
C VAL A 22 12.48 4.24 -15.77
N LEU A 23 13.51 3.50 -15.37
CA LEU A 23 13.39 2.10 -14.97
C LEU A 23 12.48 1.92 -13.74
N ASN A 24 12.64 2.79 -12.74
CA ASN A 24 11.79 2.78 -11.55
C ASN A 24 10.34 3.06 -11.90
N PHE A 25 10.08 4.02 -12.79
CA PHE A 25 8.74 4.34 -13.26
C PHE A 25 8.10 3.17 -14.03
N ALA A 26 8.87 2.48 -14.89
CA ALA A 26 8.38 1.27 -15.56
C ALA A 26 8.03 0.15 -14.57
N ALA A 27 8.80 -0.01 -13.49
CA ALA A 27 8.49 -0.95 -12.42
C ALA A 27 7.20 -0.55 -11.67
N PHE A 28 7.02 0.74 -11.38
CA PHE A 28 5.80 1.28 -10.79
C PHE A 28 4.57 1.05 -11.66
N LEU A 29 4.66 1.24 -12.97
CA LEU A 29 3.53 0.95 -13.86
C LEU A 29 3.14 -0.53 -13.80
N ARG A 30 4.10 -1.44 -13.68
CA ARG A 30 3.80 -2.87 -13.48
C ARG A 30 3.10 -3.14 -12.13
N SER A 31 3.51 -2.46 -11.06
CA SER A 31 2.87 -2.65 -9.75
C SER A 31 1.45 -2.08 -9.69
N GLN A 32 1.17 -0.99 -10.40
CA GLN A 32 -0.18 -0.40 -10.46
C GLN A 32 -1.18 -1.27 -11.24
N HIS A 33 -0.69 -2.06 -12.20
CA HIS A 33 -1.52 -2.99 -12.97
C HIS A 33 -1.49 -4.41 -12.40
N SER A 34 -0.80 -4.66 -11.28
CA SER A 34 -1.11 -5.84 -10.50
C SER A 34 -2.57 -5.71 -10.08
N PRO A 35 -3.44 -6.69 -10.38
CA PRO A 35 -4.81 -6.65 -9.93
C PRO A 35 -4.77 -6.63 -8.40
N ILE A 36 -4.98 -5.45 -7.82
CA ILE A 36 -5.38 -5.34 -6.43
C ILE A 36 -6.61 -6.24 -6.36
N ALA A 37 -6.55 -7.28 -5.54
CA ALA A 37 -7.69 -8.14 -5.32
C ALA A 37 -8.82 -7.23 -4.82
N THR A 38 -9.72 -6.87 -5.72
CA THR A 38 -10.89 -6.04 -5.43
C THR A 38 -11.86 -6.95 -4.72
N HIS A 39 -11.58 -7.20 -3.45
CA HIS A 39 -12.56 -7.84 -2.59
C HIS A 39 -13.75 -6.88 -2.55
N PRO A 40 -14.95 -7.34 -2.94
CA PRO A 40 -16.13 -6.51 -2.79
C PRO A 40 -16.27 -6.10 -1.32
N PRO A 41 -16.69 -4.85 -1.04
CA PRO A 41 -16.88 -4.40 0.34
C PRO A 41 -17.85 -5.35 1.03
N VAL A 42 -17.46 -5.90 2.18
CA VAL A 42 -18.30 -6.80 2.97
C VAL A 42 -19.26 -5.95 3.81
N PRO A 43 -20.58 -5.95 3.54
CA PRO A 43 -21.52 -5.16 4.32
C PRO A 43 -21.53 -5.62 5.78
N GLY A 44 -21.41 -4.68 6.72
CA GLY A 44 -21.41 -4.99 8.15
C GLY A 44 -20.14 -5.69 8.65
N LEU A 45 -19.02 -5.52 7.95
CA LEU A 45 -17.72 -5.97 8.44
C LEU A 45 -17.45 -5.33 9.82
N HIS A 46 -17.20 -6.17 10.84
CA HIS A 46 -16.99 -5.79 12.23
C HIS A 46 -18.20 -5.19 12.99
N LYS A 47 -19.43 -5.32 12.46
CA LYS A 47 -20.65 -4.75 13.10
C LYS A 47 -20.91 -5.29 14.52
N ASP A 48 -20.50 -6.51 14.81
CA ASP A 48 -20.72 -7.20 16.08
C ASP A 48 -19.46 -7.22 16.97
N ILE A 49 -18.38 -6.56 16.52
CA ILE A 49 -17.13 -6.51 17.27
C ILE A 49 -17.15 -5.27 18.16
N PRO A 50 -17.00 -5.40 19.49
CA PRO A 50 -16.80 -4.25 20.35
C PRO A 50 -15.50 -3.57 19.95
N TYR A 51 -15.59 -2.34 19.44
CA TYR A 51 -14.42 -1.52 19.18
C TYR A 51 -14.04 -0.77 20.45
N TRP A 52 -12.75 -0.78 20.78
CA TRP A 52 -12.21 0.04 21.84
C TRP A 52 -11.65 1.33 21.23
N MET A 53 -12.10 2.48 21.74
CA MET A 53 -11.57 3.79 21.39
C MET A 53 -11.26 4.51 22.70
N ALA A 54 -10.03 5.00 22.83
CA ALA A 54 -9.64 5.85 23.96
C ALA A 54 -10.46 7.15 23.95
N GLU A 55 -10.74 7.71 25.12
CA GLU A 55 -11.42 9.01 25.24
C GLU A 55 -10.55 10.16 24.70
N ASP A 56 -9.23 10.00 24.76
CA ASP A 56 -8.24 10.88 24.16
C ASP A 56 -7.52 10.13 23.03
N PHE A 57 -7.62 10.65 21.81
CA PHE A 57 -7.01 10.03 20.63
C PHE A 57 -5.47 10.02 20.69
N ASP A 58 -4.88 11.00 21.37
CA ASP A 58 -3.42 11.10 21.53
C ASP A 58 -2.91 10.25 22.70
N ALA A 59 -3.79 9.62 23.47
CA ALA A 59 -3.39 8.74 24.55
C ALA A 59 -2.74 7.45 24.02
N PRO A 60 -1.69 6.94 24.71
CA PRO A 60 -1.08 5.68 24.33
C PRO A 60 -2.09 4.53 24.45
N LEU A 61 -2.00 3.58 23.51
CA LEU A 61 -2.76 2.34 23.59
C LEU A 61 -2.33 1.55 24.84
N PRO A 62 -3.27 0.88 25.54
CA PRO A 62 -2.97 0.12 26.75
C PRO A 62 -2.08 -1.08 26.45
N ASP A 63 -1.29 -1.53 27.43
CA ASP A 63 -0.38 -2.67 27.27
C ASP A 63 -1.09 -3.94 26.78
N SER A 64 -2.35 -4.15 27.20
CA SER A 64 -3.16 -5.30 26.76
C SER A 64 -3.47 -5.32 25.25
N PHE A 65 -3.47 -4.15 24.59
CA PHE A 65 -3.55 -4.06 23.12
C PHE A 65 -2.27 -4.59 22.47
N TRP A 66 -1.11 -4.28 23.04
CA TRP A 66 0.19 -4.71 22.51
C TRP A 66 0.53 -6.16 22.86
N LEU A 67 0.09 -6.64 24.02
CA LEU A 67 0.38 -7.95 24.56
C LEU A 67 -0.68 -9.01 24.20
N GLY A 68 -1.82 -8.60 23.63
CA GLY A 68 -2.88 -9.50 23.17
C GLY A 68 -3.68 -10.17 24.30
N GLU A 69 -3.72 -9.57 25.48
CA GLU A 69 -4.22 -10.20 26.72
C GLU A 69 -5.76 -10.27 26.82
N ASN A 70 -6.47 -9.85 25.76
CA ASN A 70 -7.94 -9.71 25.76
C ASN A 70 -8.69 -10.88 25.09
N GLU A 71 -8.01 -11.96 24.70
CA GLU A 71 -8.64 -13.14 24.05
C GLU A 71 -8.76 -14.36 25.00
N THR A 72 -9.08 -14.16 26.27
CA THR A 72 -9.45 -15.28 27.16
C THR A 72 -10.64 -14.90 28.03
N THR A 73 -11.84 -15.15 27.53
CA THR A 73 -12.97 -15.55 28.38
C THR A 73 -13.94 -16.41 27.56
N ALA A 74 -13.95 -17.70 27.90
CA ALA A 74 -15.00 -18.65 27.55
C ALA A 74 -16.22 -18.48 28.47
#